data_AF-K5WVP9-F1
#
_entry.id   AF-K5WVP9-F1
#
_cell.length_a   1.000
_cell.length_b   1.000
_cell.length_c   1.000
_cell.angle_alpha   90.00
_cell.angle_beta   90.00
_cell.angle_gamma   90.00
#
_symmetry.space_group_name_H-M   'P 1'
#
loop_
_entity.id
_entity.type
_entity.pdbx_description
1 polymer ?
#
loop_
_entity_poly.entity_id
_entity_poly.type
_entity_poly.pdbx_seq_one_letter_code
_entity_poly.pdbx_strand_id
1 'polypeptide(L)'
;MYIPQAAAVTCGWIEQLTEYFARFLHVLKQLVPELLKWLCVVLNLFLPWISRASAQLSEWVREALIVTLELVHNRVYLAHILAWSIFFGPIIILVPSLLIHELLIITAYNSTFLFHGQLPDNYEALRLSMSDIRESHFSFVDRSSAVFSEWTSKYPPLMVFRLTGAVLGTVLLYAIWVGW
;
A
#
# COMPACT_ATOMS: atom_id res chain seq x y z
N MET A 1 1.82 -45.59 -22.76
CA MET A 1 0.97 -44.70 -23.57
C MET A 1 -0.12 -44.14 -22.65
N TYR A 2 0.14 -43.01 -21.97
CA TYR A 2 -0.66 -42.51 -20.82
C TYR A 2 -1.13 -41.05 -21.01
N ILE A 3 -1.30 -40.61 -22.25
CA ILE A 3 -1.56 -39.19 -22.60
C ILE A 3 -3.05 -38.80 -22.71
N PRO A 4 -4.06 -39.69 -22.94
CA PRO A 4 -5.41 -39.21 -23.25
C PRO A 4 -6.23 -38.73 -22.05
N GLN A 5 -5.92 -39.17 -20.82
CA GLN A 5 -6.68 -38.76 -19.62
C GLN A 5 -6.26 -37.37 -19.09
N ALA A 6 -4.99 -37.01 -19.16
CA ALA A 6 -4.51 -35.71 -18.71
C ALA A 6 -5.03 -34.56 -19.60
N ALA A 7 -5.07 -34.77 -20.93
CA ALA A 7 -5.57 -33.80 -21.90
C ALA A 7 -7.07 -33.50 -21.74
N ALA A 8 -7.88 -34.55 -21.46
CA ALA A 8 -9.32 -34.41 -21.23
C ALA A 8 -9.63 -33.65 -19.94
N VAL A 9 -8.87 -33.89 -18.87
CA VAL A 9 -9.01 -33.15 -17.60
C VAL A 9 -8.65 -31.68 -17.83
N THR A 10 -7.53 -31.37 -18.48
CA THR A 10 -7.14 -29.97 -18.76
C THR A 10 -8.14 -29.22 -19.64
N CYS A 11 -8.77 -29.87 -20.62
CA CYS A 11 -9.83 -29.26 -21.43
C CYS A 11 -11.06 -28.90 -20.59
N GLY A 12 -11.49 -29.79 -19.68
CA GLY A 12 -12.62 -29.52 -18.78
C GLY A 12 -12.36 -28.33 -17.85
N TRP A 13 -11.13 -28.21 -17.31
CA TRP A 13 -10.75 -27.05 -16.49
C TRP A 13 -10.75 -25.75 -17.29
N ILE A 14 -10.27 -25.76 -18.54
CA ILE A 14 -10.24 -24.57 -19.40
C ILE A 14 -11.67 -24.12 -19.75
N GLU A 15 -12.56 -25.03 -20.13
CA GLU A 15 -13.96 -24.70 -20.43
C GLU A 15 -14.67 -24.09 -19.22
N GLN A 16 -14.51 -24.71 -18.05
CA GLN A 16 -15.10 -24.24 -16.81
C GLN A 16 -14.55 -22.86 -16.40
N LEU A 17 -13.25 -22.64 -16.55
CA LEU A 17 -12.61 -21.34 -16.26
C LEU A 17 -13.08 -20.25 -17.22
N THR A 18 -13.29 -20.59 -18.50
CA THR A 18 -13.81 -19.68 -19.52
C THR A 18 -15.25 -19.27 -19.20
N GLU A 19 -16.08 -20.20 -18.74
CA GLU A 19 -17.46 -19.92 -18.35
C GLU A 19 -17.55 -19.04 -17.08
N TYR A 20 -16.71 -19.31 -16.08
CA TYR A 20 -16.61 -18.44 -14.90
C TYR A 20 -16.15 -17.03 -15.28
N PHE A 21 -15.17 -16.91 -16.18
CA PHE A 21 -14.67 -15.61 -16.64
C PHE A 21 -15.73 -14.84 -17.44
N ALA A 22 -16.51 -15.53 -18.28
CA ALA A 22 -17.63 -14.93 -19.00
C ALA A 22 -18.74 -14.43 -18.06
N ARG A 23 -19.09 -15.22 -17.04
CA ARG A 23 -20.07 -14.80 -15.99
C ARG A 23 -19.54 -13.62 -15.18
N PHE A 24 -18.25 -13.63 -14.82
CA PHE A 24 -17.61 -12.52 -14.13
C PHE A 24 -17.63 -11.24 -14.97
N LEU A 25 -17.27 -11.31 -16.25
CA LEU A 25 -17.32 -10.16 -17.16
C LEU A 25 -18.75 -9.64 -17.37
N HIS A 26 -19.75 -10.52 -17.39
CA HIS A 26 -21.16 -10.13 -17.47
C HIS A 26 -21.61 -9.37 -16.22
N VAL A 27 -21.29 -9.88 -15.03
CA VAL A 27 -21.56 -9.18 -13.75
C VAL A 27 -20.82 -7.84 -13.71
N LEU A 28 -19.55 -7.80 -14.11
CA LEU A 28 -18.75 -6.58 -14.15
C LEU A 28 -19.38 -5.53 -15.09
N LYS A 29 -19.83 -5.94 -16.28
CA LYS A 29 -20.52 -5.06 -17.23
C LYS A 29 -21.84 -4.50 -16.71
N GLN A 30 -22.54 -5.23 -15.85
CA GLN A 30 -23.76 -4.74 -15.20
C GLN A 30 -23.47 -3.86 -13.98
N LEU A 31 -22.36 -4.12 -13.28
CA LEU A 31 -21.97 -3.40 -12.07
C LEU A 31 -21.35 -2.04 -12.39
N VAL A 32 -20.54 -1.94 -13.46
CA VAL A 32 -19.82 -0.72 -13.84
C VAL A 32 -20.73 0.49 -14.09
N PRO A 33 -21.86 0.38 -14.82
CA PRO A 33 -22.80 1.48 -15.01
C PRO A 33 -23.43 1.95 -13.69
N GLU A 34 -23.78 1.04 -12.80
CA GLU A 34 -24.37 1.37 -11.50
C GLU A 34 -23.34 2.01 -10.56
N LEU A 35 -22.10 1.53 -10.58
CA LEU A 35 -20.98 2.18 -9.88
C LEU A 35 -20.71 3.59 -10.40
N LEU A 36 -20.75 3.80 -11.72
CA LEU A 36 -20.59 5.13 -12.34
C LEU A 36 -21.73 6.08 -11.97
N LYS A 37 -22.98 5.61 -12.01
CA LYS A 37 -24.14 6.40 -11.56
C LYS A 37 -24.02 6.77 -10.10
N TRP A 38 -23.66 5.81 -9.25
CA TRP A 38 -23.44 6.07 -7.82
C TRP A 38 -22.32 7.08 -7.61
N LEU A 39 -21.20 6.93 -8.32
CA LEU A 39 -20.08 7.88 -8.27
C LEU A 39 -20.52 9.29 -8.70
N CYS A 40 -21.30 9.42 -9.77
CA CYS A 40 -21.83 10.72 -10.22
C CYS A 40 -22.78 11.35 -9.19
N VAL A 41 -23.68 10.56 -8.59
CA VAL A 41 -24.59 11.03 -7.54
C VAL A 41 -23.80 11.49 -6.32
N VAL A 42 -22.83 10.68 -5.88
CA VAL A 42 -21.94 11.03 -4.77
C VAL A 42 -21.17 12.31 -5.09
N LEU A 43 -20.51 12.41 -6.24
CA LEU A 43 -19.78 13.62 -6.65
C LEU A 43 -20.68 14.86 -6.70
N ASN A 44 -21.89 14.75 -7.26
CA ASN A 44 -22.85 15.85 -7.35
C ASN A 44 -23.40 16.29 -5.99
N LEU A 45 -23.42 15.42 -4.98
CA LEU A 45 -23.78 15.77 -3.61
C LEU A 45 -22.57 16.30 -2.82
N PHE A 46 -21.39 15.73 -3.08
CA PHE A 46 -20.18 15.99 -2.33
C PHE A 46 -19.53 17.32 -2.75
N LEU A 47 -19.51 17.65 -4.04
CA LEU A 47 -18.93 18.91 -4.54
C LEU A 47 -19.62 20.17 -3.99
N PRO A 48 -20.97 20.28 -3.97
CA PRO A 48 -21.65 21.42 -3.37
C PRO A 48 -21.60 21.43 -1.84
N TRP A 49 -21.37 20.28 -1.21
CA TRP A 49 -21.13 20.19 0.21
C TRP A 49 -19.72 20.70 0.55
N ILE A 50 -18.70 20.29 -0.21
CA ILE A 50 -17.33 20.80 -0.09
C ILE A 50 -17.31 22.32 -0.31
N SER A 51 -17.99 22.84 -1.33
CA SER A 51 -17.99 24.28 -1.60
C SER A 51 -18.60 25.06 -0.44
N ARG A 52 -19.72 24.58 0.13
CA ARG A 52 -20.36 25.19 1.30
C ARG A 52 -19.52 25.05 2.57
N ALA A 53 -18.93 23.88 2.79
CA ALA A 53 -18.02 23.65 3.91
C ALA A 53 -16.81 24.59 3.80
N SER A 54 -16.23 24.73 2.60
CA SER A 54 -15.07 25.61 2.36
C SER A 54 -15.39 27.10 2.55
N ALA A 55 -16.63 27.51 2.28
CA ALA A 55 -17.09 28.89 2.52
C ALA A 55 -17.26 29.19 4.00
N GLN A 56 -17.43 28.15 4.84
CA GLN A 56 -17.54 28.26 6.30
C GLN A 56 -16.20 28.03 7.01
N LEU A 57 -15.14 27.70 6.28
CA LEU A 57 -13.80 27.53 6.85
C LEU A 57 -13.24 28.88 7.27
N SER A 58 -12.64 28.89 8.46
CA SER A 58 -11.83 30.02 8.90
C SER A 58 -10.63 30.21 7.97
N GLU A 59 -10.17 31.47 7.88
CA GLU A 59 -9.11 31.90 6.97
C GLU A 59 -7.84 31.04 7.06
N TRP A 60 -7.43 30.67 8.28
CA TRP A 60 -6.28 29.79 8.52
C TRP A 60 -6.44 28.37 7.94
N VAL A 61 -7.66 27.82 7.92
CA VAL A 61 -7.89 26.47 7.34
C VAL A 61 -7.83 26.55 5.82
N ARG A 62 -8.35 27.63 5.24
CA ARG A 62 -8.29 27.87 3.79
C ARG A 62 -6.83 28.02 3.32
N GLU A 63 -6.02 28.78 4.04
CA GLU A 63 -4.58 28.88 3.78
C GLU A 63 -3.88 27.53 3.92
N ALA A 64 -4.14 26.80 5.00
CA ALA A 64 -3.59 25.46 5.19
C ALA A 64 -3.97 24.51 4.02
N LEU A 65 -5.19 24.61 3.52
CA LEU A 65 -5.68 23.80 2.39
C LEU A 65 -4.98 24.17 1.08
N ILE A 66 -4.77 25.46 0.81
CA ILE A 66 -4.02 25.94 -0.36
C ILE A 66 -2.58 25.44 -0.30
N VAL A 67 -1.89 25.63 0.82
CA VAL A 67 -0.51 25.16 1.02
C VAL A 67 -0.42 23.64 0.88
N THR A 68 -1.42 22.91 1.38
CA THR A 68 -1.48 21.44 1.24
C THR A 68 -1.65 21.04 -0.23
N LEU A 69 -2.51 21.71 -0.99
CA LEU A 69 -2.70 21.45 -2.41
C LEU A 69 -1.44 21.75 -3.22
N GLU A 70 -0.76 22.86 -2.95
CA GLU A 70 0.53 23.18 -3.57
C GLU A 70 1.60 22.14 -3.23
N LEU A 71 1.65 21.66 -1.99
CA LEU A 71 2.59 20.62 -1.58
C LEU A 71 2.31 19.30 -2.29
N VAL A 72 1.03 18.90 -2.39
CA VAL A 72 0.62 17.70 -3.11
C VAL A 72 0.98 17.82 -4.59
N HIS A 73 0.75 18.98 -5.21
CA HIS A 73 1.08 19.23 -6.61
C HIS A 73 2.59 19.21 -6.88
N ASN A 74 3.37 19.92 -6.07
CA ASN A 74 4.81 20.03 -6.28
C ASN A 74 5.58 18.77 -5.85
N ARG A 75 5.03 17.99 -4.92
CA ARG A 75 5.70 16.85 -4.26
C ARG A 75 4.78 15.65 -4.13
N VAL A 76 4.21 15.19 -5.25
CA VAL A 76 3.28 14.03 -5.28
C VAL A 76 3.80 12.82 -4.52
N TYR A 77 5.07 12.48 -4.71
CA TYR A 77 5.69 11.31 -4.09
C TYR A 77 5.71 11.40 -2.56
N LEU A 78 5.99 12.60 -2.03
CA LEU A 78 6.00 12.84 -0.59
C LEU A 78 4.59 12.80 -0.02
N ALA A 79 3.62 13.42 -0.71
CA ALA A 79 2.21 13.37 -0.33
C ALA A 79 1.67 11.93 -0.34
N HIS A 80 2.06 11.13 -1.33
CA HIS A 80 1.70 9.73 -1.43
C HIS A 80 2.27 8.91 -0.27
N ILE A 81 3.55 9.07 0.06
CA ILE A 81 4.19 8.40 1.21
C ILE A 81 3.49 8.79 2.53
N LEU A 82 3.16 10.06 2.72
CA LEU A 82 2.43 10.53 3.89
C LEU A 82 1.01 9.94 3.97
N ALA A 83 0.30 9.88 2.85
CA ALA A 83 -1.06 9.31 2.81
C ALA A 83 -1.03 7.82 3.21
N TRP A 84 -0.06 7.07 2.69
CA TRP A 84 0.10 5.67 3.04
C TRP A 84 0.65 5.46 4.45
N SER A 85 1.46 6.37 5.00
CA SER A 85 1.92 6.27 6.39
C SER A 85 0.78 6.52 7.38
N ILE A 86 -0.19 7.37 7.04
CA ILE A 86 -1.43 7.53 7.82
C ILE A 86 -2.27 6.25 7.76
N PHE A 87 -2.32 5.56 6.61
CA PHE A 87 -3.13 4.34 6.45
C PHE A 87 -2.50 3.08 7.08
N PHE A 88 -1.26 2.77 6.70
CA PHE A 88 -0.55 1.58 7.17
C PHE A 88 0.13 1.78 8.52
N GLY A 89 0.28 3.03 8.96
CA GLY A 89 0.99 3.34 10.20
C GLY A 89 2.49 2.98 10.09
N PRO A 90 3.09 2.47 11.18
CA PRO A 90 4.51 2.12 11.24
C PRO A 90 4.96 1.05 10.23
N ILE A 91 4.03 0.23 9.73
CA ILE A 91 4.31 -0.89 8.81
C ILE A 91 4.94 -0.40 7.50
N ILE A 92 4.63 0.81 7.05
CA ILE A 92 5.17 1.35 5.80
C ILE A 92 6.71 1.48 5.81
N ILE A 93 7.31 1.63 7.01
CA ILE A 93 8.77 1.74 7.18
C ILE A 93 9.41 0.34 7.27
N LEU A 94 8.66 -0.65 7.77
CA LEU A 94 9.16 -2.01 7.97
C LEU A 94 9.55 -2.66 6.65
N VAL A 95 8.69 -2.58 5.63
CA VAL A 95 8.93 -3.27 4.35
C VAL A 95 10.21 -2.78 3.66
N PRO A 96 10.45 -1.46 3.47
CA PRO A 96 11.72 -0.97 2.95
C PRO A 96 12.91 -1.30 3.85
N SER A 97 12.74 -1.24 5.17
CA SER A 97 13.81 -1.56 6.12
C SER A 97 14.26 -3.01 6.01
N LEU A 98 13.32 -3.96 5.88
CA LEU A 98 13.61 -5.37 5.67
C LEU A 98 14.31 -5.61 4.33
N LEU A 99 13.87 -4.92 3.27
CA LEU A 99 14.53 -5.03 1.96
C LEU A 99 16.00 -4.58 2.02
N ILE A 100 16.26 -3.43 2.66
CA ILE A 100 17.63 -2.92 2.86
C ILE A 100 18.44 -3.92 3.69
N HIS A 101 17.85 -4.47 4.74
CA HIS A 101 18.50 -5.46 5.59
C HIS A 101 18.93 -6.71 4.82
N GLU A 102 18.02 -7.29 4.03
CA GLU A 102 18.33 -8.46 3.18
C GLU A 102 19.39 -8.13 2.12
N LEU A 103 19.35 -6.94 1.50
CA LEU A 103 20.38 -6.48 0.58
C LEU A 103 21.75 -6.37 1.25
N LEU A 104 21.82 -5.89 2.49
CA LEU A 104 23.07 -5.83 3.26
C LEU A 104 23.61 -7.23 3.56
N ILE A 105 22.76 -8.19 3.93
CA ILE A 105 23.18 -9.59 4.16
C ILE A 105 23.72 -10.20 2.88
N ILE A 106 23.02 -10.03 1.74
CA ILE A 106 23.46 -10.54 0.44
C ILE A 106 24.80 -9.91 0.04
N THR A 107 24.96 -8.61 0.26
CA THR A 107 26.20 -7.89 -0.05
C THR A 107 27.36 -8.38 0.83
N ALA A 108 27.13 -8.52 2.13
CA ALA A 108 28.10 -9.07 3.08
C ALA A 108 28.45 -10.53 2.78
N TYR A 109 27.48 -11.34 2.36
CA TYR A 109 27.72 -12.71 1.92
C TYR A 109 28.60 -12.73 0.66
N ASN A 110 28.22 -11.98 -0.37
CA ASN A 110 28.99 -11.94 -1.63
C ASN A 110 30.41 -11.37 -1.44
N SER A 111 30.61 -10.43 -0.52
CA SER A 111 31.94 -9.92 -0.23
C SER A 111 32.86 -11.00 0.37
N THR A 112 32.35 -11.94 1.16
CA THR A 112 33.17 -13.06 1.68
C THR A 112 33.75 -13.93 0.56
N PHE A 113 33.02 -14.13 -0.55
CA PHE A 113 33.54 -14.84 -1.72
C PHE A 113 34.60 -14.04 -2.47
N LEU A 114 34.40 -12.72 -2.60
CA LEU A 114 35.37 -11.83 -3.24
C LEU A 114 36.71 -11.79 -2.49
N PHE A 115 36.68 -11.94 -1.17
CA PHE A 115 37.88 -12.00 -0.33
C PHE A 115 38.37 -13.44 -0.07
N HIS A 116 37.99 -14.42 -0.91
CA HIS A 116 38.43 -15.82 -0.83
C HIS A 116 38.25 -16.47 0.56
N GLY A 117 37.20 -16.08 1.28
CA GLY A 117 36.96 -16.61 2.62
C GLY A 117 37.97 -16.15 3.67
N GLN A 118 38.82 -15.14 3.41
CA GLN A 118 39.72 -14.54 4.40
C GLN A 118 38.99 -13.74 5.51
N LEU A 119 37.65 -13.78 5.52
CA LEU A 119 36.78 -13.30 6.60
C LEU A 119 36.08 -14.49 7.29
N PRO A 120 36.79 -15.51 7.85
CA PRO A 120 36.16 -16.80 8.11
C PRO A 120 35.35 -16.85 9.41
N ASP A 121 35.51 -15.92 10.35
CA ASP A 121 34.81 -16.00 11.66
C ASP A 121 33.81 -14.86 11.91
N ASN A 122 33.88 -13.78 11.13
CA ASN A 122 33.07 -12.57 11.37
C ASN A 122 31.72 -12.60 10.63
N TYR A 123 31.55 -13.45 9.62
CA TYR A 123 30.29 -13.50 8.87
C TYR A 123 29.15 -14.09 9.70
N GLU A 124 29.39 -15.18 10.43
CA GLU A 124 28.35 -15.80 11.26
C GLU A 124 27.95 -14.85 12.40
N ALA A 125 28.92 -14.20 13.05
CA ALA A 125 28.68 -13.16 14.05
C ALA A 125 27.89 -11.96 13.48
N LEU A 126 28.25 -11.50 12.27
CA LEU A 126 27.52 -10.43 11.57
C LEU A 126 26.09 -10.86 11.23
N ARG A 127 25.89 -12.09 10.74
CA ARG A 127 24.58 -12.63 10.41
C ARG A 127 23.69 -12.76 11.65
N LEU A 128 24.24 -13.23 12.78
CA LEU A 128 23.53 -13.32 14.05
C LEU A 128 23.13 -11.92 14.56
N SER A 129 24.07 -10.97 14.58
CA SER A 129 23.80 -9.58 14.95
C SER A 129 22.73 -8.94 14.06
N MET A 130 22.77 -9.19 12.75
CA MET A 130 21.75 -8.74 11.82
C MET A 130 20.39 -9.38 12.09
N SER A 131 20.34 -10.68 12.41
CA SER A 131 19.10 -11.35 12.81
C SER A 131 18.48 -10.73 14.06
N ASP A 132 19.29 -10.40 15.06
CA ASP A 132 18.83 -9.76 16.30
C ASP A 132 18.28 -8.35 16.04
N ILE A 133 18.97 -7.57 15.20
CA ILE A 133 18.51 -6.23 14.77
C ILE A 133 17.16 -6.35 14.03
N ARG A 134 17.03 -7.33 13.14
CA ARG A 134 15.79 -7.59 12.40
C ARG A 134 14.65 -7.92 13.35
N GLU A 135 14.86 -8.82 14.31
CA GLU A 135 13.85 -9.19 15.31
C GLU A 135 13.46 -8.00 16.20
N SER A 136 14.43 -7.19 16.61
CA SER A 136 14.18 -5.94 17.33
C SER A 136 13.29 -4.98 16.52
N HIS A 137 13.59 -4.78 15.23
CA HIS A 137 12.76 -3.95 14.33
C HIS A 137 11.34 -4.49 14.18
N PHE A 138 11.16 -5.80 14.01
CA PHE A 138 9.82 -6.41 13.98
C PHE A 138 9.08 -6.17 15.29
N SER A 139 9.71 -6.43 16.43
CA SER A 139 9.10 -6.24 17.75
C SER A 139 8.67 -4.79 17.99
N PHE A 140 9.47 -3.82 17.52
CA PHE A 140 9.16 -2.40 17.59
C PHE A 140 7.94 -2.06 16.72
N VAL A 141 7.95 -2.49 15.46
CA VAL A 141 6.83 -2.21 14.53
C VAL A 141 5.54 -2.89 14.98
N ASP A 142 5.60 -4.11 15.50
CA ASP A 142 4.44 -4.82 16.05
C ASP A 142 3.85 -4.06 17.24
N ARG A 143 4.70 -3.61 18.17
CA ARG A 143 4.27 -2.80 19.31
C ARG A 143 3.65 -1.48 18.86
N SER A 144 4.30 -0.76 17.97
CA SER A 144 3.79 0.52 17.45
C SER A 144 2.51 0.33 16.65
N SER A 145 2.38 -0.76 15.89
CA SER A 145 1.17 -1.09 15.12
C SER A 145 0.01 -1.49 16.03
N ALA A 146 0.28 -2.18 17.13
CA ALA A 146 -0.71 -2.50 18.15
C ALA A 146 -1.25 -1.21 18.80
N VAL A 147 -0.37 -0.30 19.23
CA VAL A 147 -0.77 1.01 19.79
C VAL A 147 -1.56 1.84 18.77
N PHE A 148 -1.09 1.90 17.53
CA PHE A 148 -1.79 2.61 16.45
C PHE A 148 -3.19 2.03 16.19
N SER A 149 -3.29 0.70 16.15
CA SER A 149 -4.57 0.00 15.96
C SER A 149 -5.51 0.22 17.14
N GLU A 150 -5.00 0.15 18.37
CA GLU A 150 -5.77 0.46 19.59
C GLU A 150 -6.33 1.89 19.51
N TRP A 151 -5.52 2.88 19.17
CA TRP A 151 -5.96 4.27 19.06
C TRP A 151 -7.01 4.46 17.98
N THR A 152 -6.84 3.87 16.80
CA THR A 152 -7.85 3.96 15.73
C THR A 152 -9.14 3.25 16.08
N SER A 153 -9.09 2.17 16.88
CA SER A 153 -10.30 1.49 17.38
C SER A 153 -11.03 2.31 18.46
N LYS A 154 -10.28 3.02 19.32
CA LYS A 154 -10.81 3.77 20.46
C LYS A 154 -11.34 5.15 20.06
N TYR A 155 -10.76 5.78 19.04
CA TYR A 155 -11.11 7.13 18.61
C TYR A 155 -11.61 7.11 17.15
N PRO A 156 -12.94 7.10 16.91
CA PRO A 156 -13.51 7.06 15.57
C PRO A 156 -12.99 8.11 14.58
N PRO A 157 -12.68 9.35 14.98
CA PRO A 157 -12.07 10.33 14.08
C PRO A 157 -10.75 9.86 13.47
N LEU A 158 -9.90 9.15 14.24
CA LEU A 158 -8.63 8.61 13.73
C LEU A 158 -8.86 7.50 12.71
N MET A 159 -9.91 6.68 12.88
CA MET A 159 -10.31 5.69 11.89
C MET A 159 -10.77 6.35 10.58
N VAL A 160 -11.54 7.45 10.67
CA VAL A 160 -11.92 8.24 9.49
C VAL A 160 -10.67 8.75 8.79
N PHE A 161 -9.76 9.43 9.51
CA PHE A 161 -8.49 9.90 8.94
C PHE A 161 -7.68 8.79 8.25
N ARG A 162 -7.63 7.60 8.85
CA ARG A 162 -6.97 6.42 8.28
C ARG A 162 -7.59 6.03 6.93
N LEU A 163 -8.91 5.94 6.86
CA LEU A 163 -9.63 5.63 5.61
C LEU A 163 -9.44 6.73 4.56
N THR A 164 -9.48 8.01 4.96
CA THR A 164 -9.22 9.12 4.04
C THR A 164 -7.80 9.05 3.48
N GLY A 165 -6.81 8.72 4.32
CA GLY A 165 -5.43 8.49 3.91
C GLY A 165 -5.31 7.36 2.88
N ALA A 166 -6.06 6.26 3.04
CA ALA A 166 -6.10 5.15 2.09
C ALA A 166 -6.62 5.58 0.72
N VAL A 167 -7.75 6.29 0.70
CA VAL A 167 -8.39 6.80 -0.52
C VAL A 167 -7.45 7.78 -1.21
N LEU A 168 -6.91 8.76 -0.46
CA LEU A 168 -5.98 9.75 -0.99
C LEU A 168 -4.71 9.08 -1.55
N GLY A 169 -4.11 8.15 -0.81
CA GLY A 169 -2.92 7.42 -1.23
C GLY A 169 -3.14 6.62 -2.51
N THR A 170 -4.33 6.03 -2.68
CA THR A 170 -4.72 5.31 -3.90
C THR A 170 -4.93 6.26 -5.08
N VAL A 171 -5.59 7.41 -4.87
CA VAL A 171 -5.76 8.43 -5.90
C VAL A 171 -4.40 8.99 -6.34
N LEU A 172 -3.51 9.29 -5.41
CA LEU A 172 -2.16 9.76 -5.71
C LEU A 172 -1.33 8.68 -6.43
N LEU A 173 -1.49 7.40 -6.07
CA LEU A 173 -0.83 6.31 -6.78
C LEU A 173 -1.26 6.25 -8.25
N TYR A 174 -2.56 6.35 -8.49
CA TYR A 174 -3.12 6.38 -9.84
C TYR A 174 -2.61 7.60 -10.62
N ALA A 175 -2.55 8.77 -9.98
CA ALA A 175 -1.99 9.97 -10.60
C ALA A 175 -0.53 9.76 -11.01
N ILE A 176 0.32 9.27 -10.10
CA ILE A 176 1.73 8.92 -10.41
C ILE A 176 1.81 7.93 -11.58
N TRP A 177 0.96 6.91 -11.58
CA TRP A 177 0.96 5.87 -12.61
C TRP A 177 0.61 6.40 -14.02
N VAL A 178 -0.34 7.35 -14.10
CA VAL A 178 -0.78 7.96 -15.37
C VAL A 178 0.15 9.10 -15.81
N GLY A 179 1.20 9.39 -15.03
CA GLY A 179 2.22 10.39 -15.38
C GLY A 179 1.84 11.81 -14.98
N TRP A 180 1.14 11.96 -13.86
CA TRP A 180 0.91 13.26 -13.21
C TRP A 180 2.22 14.00 -12.93
#